data_AF-A0A3B9RD82-F1
#
_entry.id   AF-A0A3B9RD82-F1
#
_cell.length_a   1.000
_cell.length_b   1.000
_cell.length_c   1.000
_cell.angle_alpha   90.00
_cell.angle_beta   90.00
_cell.angle_gamma   90.00
#
_symmetry.space_group_name_H-M   'P 1'
#
loop_
_entity.id
_entity.type
_entity.pdbx_description
1 polymer ?
#
loop_
_entity_poly.entity_id
_entity_poly.type
_entity_poly.pdbx_seq_one_letter_code
_entity_poly.pdbx_strand_id
1 'polypeptide(L)' 'ITGKENIIAALKKSNEFVLNNITKVEDGTLDEEVDFGFMKSNKLGGLLAIMEHNGEHKGQLIAYARTNGVVPPWSK' A
#
# COMPACT_ATOMS: atom_id res chain seq x y z
N ILE A 1 14.99 -8.75 1.98
CA ILE A 1 15.44 -7.96 0.81
C ILE A 1 16.43 -6.92 1.32
N THR A 2 17.65 -6.86 0.80
CA THR A 2 18.71 -5.93 1.25
C THR A 2 19.35 -5.22 0.06
N GLY A 3 19.84 -3.99 0.26
CA GLY A 3 20.44 -3.16 -0.79
C GLY A 3 19.41 -2.34 -1.59
N LYS A 4 19.80 -1.12 -1.98
CA LYS A 4 18.90 -0.12 -2.60
C LYS A 4 18.17 -0.65 -3.83
N GLU A 5 18.89 -1.30 -4.75
CA GLU A 5 18.34 -1.79 -6.01
C GLU A 5 17.28 -2.88 -5.78
N ASN A 6 17.59 -3.84 -4.91
CA ASN A 6 16.66 -4.92 -4.57
C ASN A 6 15.41 -4.40 -3.87
N ILE A 7 15.55 -3.39 -2.99
CA ILE A 7 14.41 -2.74 -2.32
C ILE A 7 13.52 -2.06 -3.36
N ILE A 8 14.08 -1.30 -4.30
CA ILE A 8 13.32 -0.63 -5.37
C ILE A 8 12.63 -1.66 -6.27
N ALA A 9 13.32 -2.74 -6.64
CA ALA A 9 12.76 -3.80 -7.46
C ALA A 9 11.57 -4.49 -6.76
N ALA A 10 11.71 -4.79 -5.48
CA ALA A 10 10.64 -5.38 -4.69
C ALA A 10 9.43 -4.45 -4.54
N LEU A 11 9.67 -3.16 -4.28
CA LEU A 11 8.60 -2.16 -4.19
C LEU A 11 7.81 -2.06 -5.51
N LYS A 12 8.51 -1.98 -6.65
CA LYS A 12 7.86 -1.94 -7.97
C LYS A 12 7.02 -3.19 -8.24
N LYS A 13 7.59 -4.38 -7.97
CA LYS A 13 6.88 -5.65 -8.12
C LYS A 13 5.63 -5.74 -7.23
N SER A 14 5.72 -5.22 -6.00
CA SER A 14 4.58 -5.15 -5.07
C SER A 14 3.48 -4.23 -5.62
N ASN A 15 3.82 -3.04 -6.11
CA ASN A 15 2.85 -2.13 -6.72
C ASN A 15 2.19 -2.72 -7.96
N GLU A 16 2.96 -3.35 -8.85
CA GLU A 16 2.42 -4.04 -10.04
C GLU A 16 1.45 -5.15 -9.64
N PHE A 17 1.78 -5.94 -8.61
CA PHE A 17 0.88 -6.97 -8.11
C PHE A 17 -0.45 -6.39 -7.65
N VAL A 18 -0.45 -5.30 -6.87
CA VAL A 18 -1.69 -4.66 -6.40
C VAL A 18 -2.48 -4.11 -7.59
N LEU A 19 -1.86 -3.33 -8.48
CA LEU A 19 -2.52 -2.73 -9.63
C LEU A 19 -3.16 -3.77 -10.56
N ASN A 20 -2.49 -4.91 -10.76
CA ASN A 20 -2.99 -5.98 -11.63
C ASN A 20 -4.14 -6.81 -11.02
N ASN A 21 -4.38 -6.70 -9.71
CA ASN A 21 -5.36 -7.54 -9.02
C ASN A 21 -6.48 -6.75 -8.35
N ILE A 22 -6.28 -5.49 -7.98
CA ILE A 22 -7.29 -4.70 -7.27
C ILE A 22 -8.59 -4.54 -8.08
N THR A 23 -8.48 -4.43 -9.41
CA THR A 23 -9.63 -4.31 -10.31
C THR A 23 -10.36 -5.63 -10.55
N LYS A 24 -9.84 -6.76 -10.05
CA LYS A 24 -10.48 -8.07 -10.15
C LYS A 24 -11.44 -8.36 -8.98
N VAL A 25 -11.49 -7.48 -7.99
CA VAL A 25 -12.49 -7.57 -6.92
C VAL A 25 -13.82 -7.09 -7.47
N GLU A 26 -14.81 -7.98 -7.54
CA GLU A 26 -16.14 -7.65 -8.06
C GLU A 26 -16.93 -6.80 -7.06
N ASP A 27 -17.52 -5.71 -7.54
CA ASP A 27 -18.29 -4.75 -6.71
C ASP A 27 -19.42 -5.42 -5.91
N GLY A 28 -20.07 -6.44 -6.47
CA GLY A 28 -21.15 -7.19 -5.83
C GLY A 28 -20.71 -8.11 -4.69
N THR A 29 -19.41 -8.20 -4.42
CA THR A 29 -18.84 -9.13 -3.42
C THR A 29 -18.15 -8.39 -2.27
N LEU A 30 -18.28 -7.07 -2.20
CA LEU A 30 -17.53 -6.23 -1.27
C LEU A 30 -17.85 -6.48 0.22
N ASP A 31 -19.04 -7.02 0.51
CA ASP A 31 -19.51 -7.38 1.84
C ASP A 31 -19.13 -8.80 2.28
N GLU A 32 -18.62 -9.64 1.37
CA GLU A 32 -18.18 -11.00 1.67
C GLU A 32 -17.03 -11.00 2.68
N GLU A 33 -17.11 -11.89 3.67
CA GLU A 33 -16.12 -12.06 4.73
C GLU A 33 -14.81 -12.67 4.18
N VAL A 34 -13.70 -12.11 4.61
CA VAL A 34 -12.34 -12.58 4.40
C VAL A 34 -11.69 -12.80 5.76
N ASP A 35 -11.10 -13.97 5.95
CA ASP A 35 -10.27 -14.28 7.12
C ASP A 35 -8.82 -13.92 6.82
N PHE A 36 -8.29 -12.90 7.51
CA PHE A 36 -6.90 -12.46 7.40
C PHE A 36 -5.94 -13.24 8.32
N GLY A 37 -6.44 -14.24 9.05
CA GLY A 37 -5.67 -15.08 9.99
C GLY A 37 -5.47 -14.47 11.37
N PHE A 38 -5.62 -13.15 11.50
CA PHE A 38 -5.61 -12.41 12.78
C PHE A 38 -6.89 -11.63 13.03
N MET A 39 -7.71 -11.43 12.00
CA MET A 39 -9.02 -10.82 12.08
C MET A 39 -9.89 -11.24 10.89
N LYS A 40 -11.21 -11.19 11.09
CA LYS A 40 -12.19 -11.26 10.01
C LYS A 40 -12.62 -9.86 9.62
N SER A 41 -12.72 -9.60 8.33
CA SER A 41 -13.21 -8.33 7.76
C SER A 41 -13.85 -8.61 6.42
N ASN A 42 -14.70 -7.71 5.90
CA ASN A 42 -15.21 -7.87 4.54
C ASN A 42 -14.17 -7.41 3.50
N LYS A 43 -14.37 -7.78 2.22
CA LYS A 43 -13.45 -7.39 1.13
C LYS A 43 -13.22 -5.88 1.08
N LEU A 44 -14.28 -5.07 1.25
CA LEU A 44 -14.16 -3.61 1.29
C LEU A 44 -13.24 -3.13 2.42
N GLY A 45 -13.43 -3.67 3.63
CA GLY A 45 -12.60 -3.36 4.78
C GLY A 45 -11.13 -3.71 4.53
N GLY A 46 -10.87 -4.86 3.89
CA GLY A 46 -9.52 -5.24 3.45
C GLY A 46 -8.90 -4.25 2.45
N LEU A 47 -9.66 -3.83 1.43
CA LEU A 47 -9.21 -2.86 0.44
C LEU A 47 -8.92 -1.48 1.07
N LEU A 48 -9.79 -1.02 1.97
CA LEU A 48 -9.59 0.24 2.69
C LEU A 48 -8.38 0.18 3.62
N ALA A 49 -8.12 -0.95 4.27
CA ALA A 49 -6.94 -1.13 5.11
C ALA A 49 -5.64 -1.00 4.30
N ILE A 50 -5.58 -1.53 3.07
CA ILE A 50 -4.42 -1.34 2.19
C ILE A 50 -4.21 0.14 1.86
N MET A 51 -5.29 0.86 1.56
CA MET A 51 -5.23 2.29 1.23
C MET A 51 -4.75 3.13 2.42
N GLU A 52 -5.32 2.89 3.61
CA GLU A 52 -5.02 3.63 4.84
C GLU A 52 -3.57 3.41 5.28
N HIS A 53 -3.12 2.16 5.35
CA HIS A 53 -1.76 1.80 5.75
C HIS A 53 -0.72 2.43 4.81
N ASN A 54 -0.97 2.43 3.50
CA ASN A 54 -0.11 3.12 2.53
C ASN A 54 -0.07 4.64 2.76
N GLY A 55 -1.20 5.23 3.16
CA GLY A 55 -1.29 6.64 3.55
C GLY A 55 -0.43 6.97 4.76
N GLU A 56 -0.49 6.13 5.81
CA GLU A 56 0.30 6.29 7.03
C GLU A 56 1.81 6.25 6.73
N HIS A 57 2.29 5.20 6.05
CA HIS A 57 3.70 5.06 5.69
C HIS A 57 4.18 6.17 4.76
N LYS A 58 3.32 6.64 3.83
CA LYS A 58 3.65 7.79 2.99
C LYS A 58 3.88 9.05 3.84
N GLY A 59 3.04 9.30 4.85
CA GLY A 59 3.21 10.41 5.78
C GLY A 59 4.55 10.35 6.52
N GLN A 60 4.90 9.16 7.03
CA GLN A 60 6.19 8.92 7.70
C GLN A 60 7.38 9.15 6.75
N LEU A 61 7.31 8.68 5.51
CA LEU A 61 8.36 8.90 4.50
C LEU A 61 8.50 10.37 4.10
N ILE A 62 7.41 11.13 4.03
CA ILE A 62 7.45 12.58 3.80
C ILE A 62 8.17 13.28 4.95
N ALA A 63 7.82 12.94 6.20
CA ALA A 63 8.49 13.50 7.36
C ALA A 63 9.99 13.18 7.34
N TYR A 64 10.35 11.92 7.08
CA TYR A 64 11.73 11.47 6.98
C TYR A 64 12.52 12.17 5.86
N ALA A 65 11.91 12.36 4.68
CA ALA A 65 12.54 13.11 3.59
C ALA A 65 12.85 14.55 4.02
N ARG A 66 11.89 15.23 4.64
CA ARG A 66 12.05 16.61 5.13
C ARG A 66 13.12 16.73 6.21
N THR A 67 13.17 15.81 7.19
CA THR A 67 14.20 15.84 8.25
C THR A 67 15.60 15.61 7.70
N ASN A 68 15.71 14.99 6.52
CA ASN A 68 16.97 14.77 5.81
C ASN A 68 17.23 15.80 4.69
N GLY A 69 16.50 16.92 4.65
CA GLY A 69 16.70 17.99 3.66
C GLY A 69 16.30 17.63 2.23
N VAL A 70 15.58 16.53 2.03
CA VAL A 70 15.06 16.10 0.72
C VAL A 70 13.69 16.74 0.50
N VAL A 71 13.60 17.63 -0.49
CA VAL A 71 12.31 18.22 -0.92
C VAL A 71 11.59 17.22 -1.83
N PRO A 72 10.40 16.71 -1.44
CA PRO A 72 9.70 15.75 -2.27
C PRO A 72 9.21 16.39 -3.58
N PRO A 73 9.27 15.69 -4.72
CA PRO A 73 8.96 16.26 -6.04
C PRO A 73 7.49 16.71 -6.19
N TRP A 74 6.58 16.18 -5.38
CA TRP A 74 5.15 16.55 -5.33
C TRP A 74 4.85 17.75 -4.40
N SER A 75 5.88 18.42 -3.86
CA SER A 75 5.72 19.63 -3.03
C SER A 75 5.86 20.93 -3.84
N LYS A 76 5.85 20.84 -5.18
CA LYS A 76 5.80 21.98 -6.10
C LYS A 76 4.40 22.15 -6.65
#